data_AF-A0A959ULX2-F1
#
_entry.id   AF-A0A959ULX2-F1
#
_cell.length_a   1.000
_cell.length_b   1.000
_cell.length_c   1.000
_cell.angle_alpha   90.00
_cell.angle_beta   90.00
_cell.angle_gamma   90.00
#
_symmetry.space_group_name_H-M   'P 1'
#
loop_
_entity.id
_entity.type
_entity.pdbx_description
1 polymer ?
#
loop_
_entity_poly.entity_id
_entity_poly.type
_entity_poly.pdbx_seq_one_letter_code
_entity_poly.pdbx_strand_id
1 'polypeptide(L)'
;SVLEEMVAETNVRVQKAAYYPTVDLMGQYNYSYSTSQIGYATYNKNYGPLIGVSVRFNLFDGNNVRRTVKNAELSRDHASLSKQDVNAFIKSSITDQ
;
A
#
# COMPACT_ATOMS: atom_id res chain seq x y z
N SER A 1 12.75 -14.28 -12.75
CA SER A 1 13.32 -13.09 -13.41
C SER A 1 12.27 -12.01 -13.69
N VAL A 2 11.48 -12.11 -14.79
CA VAL A 2 10.62 -10.98 -15.26
C VAL A 2 9.51 -10.60 -14.28
N LEU A 3 8.92 -11.57 -13.57
CA LEU A 3 7.91 -11.29 -12.55
C LEU A 3 8.47 -10.45 -11.38
N GLU A 4 9.67 -10.77 -10.91
CA GLU A 4 10.33 -10.07 -9.80
C GLU A 4 10.74 -8.65 -10.19
N GLU A 5 11.17 -8.45 -11.44
CA GLU A 5 11.46 -7.14 -12.03
C GLU A 5 10.21 -6.24 -12.04
N MET A 6 9.06 -6.76 -12.50
CA MET A 6 7.78 -6.03 -12.46
C MET A 6 7.29 -5.74 -11.04
N VAL A 7 7.50 -6.67 -10.09
CA VAL A 7 7.16 -6.48 -8.67
C VAL A 7 8.06 -5.40 -8.04
N ALA A 8 9.38 -5.44 -8.29
CA ALA A 8 10.31 -4.47 -7.74
C ALA A 8 10.11 -3.06 -8.33
N GLU A 9 9.85 -2.96 -9.63
CA GLU A 9 9.49 -1.69 -10.29
C GLU A 9 8.16 -1.13 -9.75
N THR A 10 7.18 -2.01 -9.49
CA THR A 10 5.91 -1.63 -8.84
C THR A 10 6.13 -1.17 -7.40
N ASN A 11 7.02 -1.79 -6.63
CA ASN A 11 7.39 -1.32 -5.29
C ASN A 11 8.02 0.08 -5.35
N VAL A 12 8.92 0.34 -6.31
CA VAL A 12 9.47 1.70 -6.54
C VAL A 12 8.36 2.72 -6.81
N ARG A 13 7.34 2.38 -7.62
CA ARG A 13 6.16 3.24 -7.83
C ARG A 13 5.36 3.46 -6.55
N VAL A 14 5.11 2.42 -5.77
CA VAL A 14 4.37 2.50 -4.49
C VAL A 14 5.12 3.36 -3.46
N GLN A 15 6.43 3.21 -3.30
CA GLN A 15 7.20 4.09 -2.41
C GLN A 15 7.18 5.55 -2.89
N LYS A 16 7.21 5.80 -4.21
CA LYS A 16 7.13 7.16 -4.77
C LYS A 16 5.72 7.77 -4.64
N ALA A 17 4.67 6.95 -4.55
CA ALA A 17 3.31 7.43 -4.26
C ALA A 17 3.20 8.06 -2.86
N ALA A 18 4.05 7.69 -1.89
CA ALA A 18 4.06 8.24 -0.54
C ALA A 18 4.51 9.71 -0.44
N TYR A 19 4.95 10.34 -1.54
CA TYR A 19 5.13 11.80 -1.63
C TYR A 19 3.82 12.58 -1.82
N TYR A 20 2.71 11.89 -2.15
CA TYR A 20 1.42 12.51 -2.47
C TYR A 20 0.41 12.30 -1.32
N PRO A 21 -0.62 13.17 -1.20
CA PRO A 21 -1.70 12.94 -0.25
C PRO A 21 -2.44 11.63 -0.54
N THR A 22 -2.72 10.85 0.50
CA THR A 22 -3.66 9.73 0.45
C THR A 22 -5.08 10.27 0.55
N VAL A 23 -5.99 9.75 -0.26
CA VAL A 23 -7.43 10.02 -0.20
C VAL A 23 -8.16 8.70 -0.03
N ASP A 24 -8.92 8.55 1.06
CA ASP A 24 -9.67 7.35 1.38
C ASP A 24 -11.17 7.66 1.39
N LEU A 25 -11.94 6.85 0.67
CA LEU A 25 -13.40 6.84 0.75
C LEU A 25 -13.82 5.81 1.81
N MET A 26 -14.61 6.23 2.80
CA MET A 26 -15.15 5.35 3.84
C MET A 26 -16.67 5.30 3.78
N GLY A 27 -17.22 4.09 3.90
CA GLY A 27 -18.65 3.83 3.99
C GLY A 27 -18.94 2.84 5.11
N GLN A 28 -19.95 3.14 5.91
CA GLN A 28 -20.43 2.29 7.00
C GLN A 28 -21.96 2.28 6.96
N TYR A 29 -22.58 1.16 7.31
CA TYR A 29 -24.02 1.07 7.54
C TYR A 29 -24.26 0.52 8.93
N ASN A 30 -25.05 1.21 9.75
CA ASN A 30 -25.30 0.81 11.13
C ASN A 30 -26.81 0.76 11.44
N TYR A 31 -27.18 -0.28 12.19
CA TYR A 31 -28.53 -0.55 12.70
C TYR A 31 -28.40 -0.70 14.22
N SER A 32 -28.60 0.38 14.99
CA SER A 32 -28.61 0.30 16.45
C SER A 32 -30.02 0.48 17.02
N TYR A 33 -30.29 -0.24 18.10
CA TYR A 33 -31.51 -0.17 18.88
C TYR A 33 -31.11 -0.06 20.35
N SER A 34 -31.45 1.06 20.98
CA SER A 34 -31.23 1.29 22.41
C SER A 34 -32.55 1.45 23.13
N THR A 35 -32.70 0.73 24.24
CA THR A 35 -33.85 0.81 25.14
C THR A 35 -33.36 1.20 26.53
N SER A 36 -34.00 2.22 27.11
CA SER A 36 -33.69 2.72 28.45
C SER A 36 -34.80 2.32 29.42
N GLN A 37 -34.42 1.72 30.55
CA GLN A 37 -35.36 1.12 31.50
C GLN A 37 -35.73 2.04 32.68
N ILE A 38 -35.32 3.32 32.64
CA ILE A 38 -35.47 4.26 33.77
C ILE A 38 -36.23 5.52 33.33
N GLY A 39 -37.35 5.79 34.01
CA GLY A 39 -38.09 7.05 33.95
C GLY A 39 -38.99 7.22 32.72
N TYR A 40 -38.40 7.34 31.53
CA TYR A 40 -39.12 7.65 30.28
C TYR A 40 -38.57 6.80 29.13
N ALA A 41 -39.45 6.06 28.46
CA ALA A 41 -39.09 5.05 27.45
C ALA A 41 -38.74 5.66 26.08
N THR A 42 -37.64 6.43 26.03
CA THR A 42 -37.09 7.00 24.80
C THR A 42 -36.35 5.92 24.01
N TYR A 43 -37.07 5.21 23.13
CA TYR A 43 -36.49 4.29 22.16
C TYR A 43 -35.59 5.06 21.17
N ASN A 44 -34.28 4.86 21.22
CA ASN A 44 -33.38 5.41 20.22
C ASN A 44 -33.11 4.36 19.14
N LYS A 45 -33.53 4.65 17.91
CA LYS A 45 -33.41 3.76 16.75
C LYS A 45 -32.50 4.42 15.71
N ASN A 46 -31.20 4.17 15.79
CA ASN A 46 -30.24 4.78 14.88
C ASN A 46 -30.10 3.92 13.62
N TYR A 47 -30.72 4.38 12.53
CA TYR A 47 -30.75 3.70 11.24
C TYR A 47 -30.16 4.63 10.19
N GLY A 48 -28.94 4.36 9.73
CA GLY A 48 -28.30 5.22 8.75
C GLY A 48 -27.02 4.66 8.12
N PRO A 49 -26.82 4.89 6.81
CA PRO A 49 -25.49 4.86 6.21
C PRO A 49 -24.70 6.11 6.63
N LEU A 50 -23.43 5.94 6.93
CA LEU A 50 -22.43 6.99 7.07
C LEU A 50 -21.46 6.88 5.88
N ILE A 51 -21.27 7.97 5.14
CA ILE A 51 -20.27 8.07 4.08
C ILE A 51 -19.36 9.25 4.40
N GLY A 52 -18.06 9.07 4.24
CA GLY A 52 -17.06 10.11 4.48
C GLY A 52 -15.86 9.98 3.56
N VAL A 53 -15.08 11.05 3.45
CA VAL A 53 -13.79 11.07 2.75
C VAL A 53 -12.73 11.57 3.71
N SER A 54 -11.61 10.88 3.79
CA SER A 54 -10.43 11.31 4.54
C SER A 54 -9.33 11.70 3.56
N VAL A 55 -8.64 12.81 3.83
CA VAL A 55 -7.42 13.20 3.12
C VAL A 55 -6.30 13.25 4.15
N ARG A 56 -5.23 12.47 3.94
CA ARG A 56 -4.03 12.50 4.77
C ARG A 56 -2.84 12.95 3.93
N PHE A 57 -2.19 14.02 4.36
CA PHE A 57 -0.93 14.48 3.76
C PHE A 57 0.12 14.64 4.86
N ASN A 58 1.30 14.05 4.65
CA ASN A 58 2.40 14.16 5.59
C ASN A 58 3.34 15.30 5.14
N LEU A 59 3.42 16.36 5.94
CA LEU A 59 4.24 17.54 5.63
C LEU A 59 5.73 17.31 5.91
N PHE A 60 6.07 16.48 6.90
CA PHE A 60 7.45 16.15 7.23
C PHE A 60 7.55 14.85 8.05
N ASP A 61 8.39 13.94 7.59
CA ASP A 61 8.47 12.56 8.08
C ASP A 61 9.87 12.18 8.61
N GLY A 62 10.79 13.13 8.71
CA GLY A 62 12.21 12.87 9.02
C GLY A 62 13.04 12.40 7.81
N ASN A 63 12.61 12.69 6.58
CA ASN A 63 13.23 12.25 5.32
C ASN A 63 13.19 10.71 5.18
N ASN A 64 12.07 10.08 5.55
CA ASN A 64 11.92 8.62 5.52
C ASN A 64 11.39 8.09 4.18
N VAL A 65 10.43 8.74 3.52
CA VAL A 65 9.99 8.39 2.14
C VAL A 65 11.17 8.42 1.18
N ARG A 66 12.08 9.40 1.31
CA ARG A 66 13.31 9.43 0.51
C ARG A 66 14.23 8.23 0.77
N ARG A 67 14.27 7.70 2.00
CA ARG A 67 15.01 6.47 2.33
C ARG A 67 14.30 5.23 1.77
N THR A 68 12.99 5.08 1.95
CA THR A 68 12.26 3.90 1.47
C THR A 68 12.21 3.82 -0.06
N VAL A 69 12.02 4.96 -0.74
CA VAL A 69 12.16 5.07 -2.20
C VAL A 69 13.56 4.64 -2.64
N LYS A 70 14.63 5.11 -2.00
CA LYS A 70 15.98 4.74 -2.41
C LYS A 70 16.29 3.27 -2.14
N ASN A 71 15.79 2.71 -1.05
CA ASN A 71 15.92 1.29 -0.75
C ASN A 71 15.18 0.43 -1.79
N ALA A 72 13.96 0.82 -2.19
CA ALA A 72 13.21 0.11 -3.23
C ALA A 72 13.91 0.18 -4.61
N GLU A 73 14.52 1.31 -4.95
CA GLU A 73 15.34 1.43 -6.17
C GLU A 73 16.52 0.44 -6.14
N LEU A 74 17.26 0.38 -5.02
CA LEU A 74 18.35 -0.58 -4.85
C LEU A 74 17.85 -2.04 -4.94
N SER A 75 16.69 -2.37 -4.36
CA SER A 75 16.09 -3.70 -4.48
C SER A 75 15.73 -4.07 -5.92
N ARG A 76 15.22 -3.12 -6.72
CA ARG A 76 14.98 -3.30 -8.17
C ARG A 76 16.29 -3.52 -8.92
N ASP A 77 17.32 -2.76 -8.59
CA ASP A 77 18.62 -2.86 -9.26
C ASP A 77 19.29 -4.22 -8.96
N HIS A 78 19.18 -4.71 -7.73
CA HIS A 78 19.56 -6.08 -7.35
C HIS A 78 18.77 -7.17 -8.12
N ALA A 79 17.45 -7.01 -8.29
CA ALA A 79 16.64 -7.96 -9.06
C ALA A 79 17.03 -7.99 -10.55
N SER A 80 17.40 -6.83 -11.11
CA SER A 80 17.92 -6.71 -12.48
C SER A 80 19.30 -7.37 -12.65
N LEU A 81 20.20 -7.22 -11.66
CA LEU A 81 21.49 -7.90 -11.66
C LEU A 81 21.34 -9.42 -11.55
N SER A 82 20.54 -9.92 -10.60
CA SER A 82 20.29 -11.36 -10.44
C SER A 82 19.69 -12.00 -11.71
N LYS A 83 18.81 -11.28 -12.42
CA LYS A 83 18.32 -11.67 -13.75
C LYS A 83 19.44 -11.76 -14.80
N GLN A 84 20.42 -10.87 -14.77
CA GLN A 84 21.58 -10.90 -15.67
C GLN A 84 22.51 -12.07 -15.32
N ASP A 85 22.79 -12.32 -14.04
CA ASP A 85 23.63 -13.43 -13.58
C ASP A 85 23.06 -14.79 -14.00
N VAL A 86 21.75 -15.00 -13.81
CA VAL A 86 21.04 -16.21 -14.25
C VAL A 86 21.10 -16.38 -15.77
N ASN A 87 20.90 -15.29 -16.54
CA ASN A 87 21.01 -15.35 -18.00
C ASN A 87 22.45 -15.64 -18.47
N ALA A 88 23.47 -15.11 -17.79
CA ALA A 88 24.87 -15.36 -18.08
C ALA A 88 25.25 -16.82 -17.80
N PHE A 89 24.81 -17.38 -16.67
CA PHE A 89 24.99 -18.79 -16.30
C PHE A 89 24.30 -19.75 -17.28
N ILE A 90 23.07 -19.43 -17.71
CA ILE A 90 22.37 -20.21 -18.75
C ILE A 90 23.15 -20.14 -20.07
N LYS A 91 23.69 -18.97 -20.43
CA LYS A 91 24.49 -18.84 -21.66
C LYS A 91 25.81 -19.62 -21.60
N SER A 92 26.54 -19.59 -20.49
CA SER A 92 27.80 -20.35 -20.37
C SER A 92 27.55 -21.86 -20.38
N SER A 93 26.56 -22.35 -19.62
CA SER A 93 26.23 -23.78 -19.58
C SER A 93 25.67 -24.37 -20.90
N ILE A 94 25.22 -23.52 -21.83
CA ILE A 94 24.88 -23.88 -23.23
C ILE A 94 26.10 -23.78 -24.17
N THR A 95 27.16 -23.05 -23.79
CA THR A 95 28.36 -22.85 -24.61
C THR A 95 29.48 -23.85 -24.29
N ASP A 96 29.47 -24.47 -23.10
CA ASP A 96 30.38 -25.54 -22.69
C ASP A 96 29.90 -26.97 -23.11
N GLN A 97 29.06 -27.08 -24.16
CA GLN A 97 28.56 -28.33 -24.76
C GLN A 97 28.85 -28.41 -26.27
#